data_AF-A0A8B6F968-F1
#
_entry.id   AF-A0A8B6F968-F1
#
_cell.length_a   1.000
_cell.length_b   1.000
_cell.length_c   1.000
_cell.angle_alpha   90.00
_cell.angle_beta   90.00
_cell.angle_gamma   90.00
#
_symmetry.space_group_name_H-M   'P 1'
#
loop_
_entity.id
_entity.type
_entity.pdbx_description
1 polymer ?
#
loop_
_entity_poly.entity_id
_entity_poly.type
_entity_poly.pdbx_seq_one_letter_code
_entity_poly.pdbx_strand_id
1 'polypeptide(L)'
;MNFGVLIACLIWNGNLVQSNKQEIIEDLKNIIFKIKKSGDDFGPGQTSIPAFTATLSKNFTPPLNKIIKFDSVKTNVGGHYSSSTGIFTPPRDGLYMISATIRSTNAKFLHCELRVNDAVKEKLFGTNQSTGTANAVLKLRRGDRVFIQKDFRSGESMIGRDWSMFSGYFIA
;
A
#
# COMPACT_ATOMS: atom_id res chain seq x y z
N MET A 1 -35.50 48.97 31.88
CA MET A 1 -35.03 48.24 30.66
C MET A 1 -33.69 47.59 30.98
N ASN A 2 -33.61 46.27 30.86
CA ASN A 2 -32.60 45.40 31.49
C ASN A 2 -31.39 45.18 30.57
N PHE A 3 -30.35 46.03 30.67
CA PHE A 3 -29.15 45.95 29.83
C PHE A 3 -28.22 44.75 30.15
N GLY A 4 -28.39 44.09 31.30
CA GLY A 4 -27.51 42.99 31.75
C GLY A 4 -27.73 41.64 31.05
N VAL A 5 -28.93 41.40 30.48
CA VAL A 5 -29.29 40.08 29.91
C VAL A 5 -28.68 39.86 28.52
N LEU A 6 -28.54 40.92 27.71
CA LEU A 6 -27.99 40.80 26.35
C LEU A 6 -26.47 40.51 26.33
N ILE A 7 -25.71 41.05 27.28
CA ILE A 7 -24.25 40.84 27.35
C ILE A 7 -23.92 39.40 27.74
N ALA A 8 -24.70 38.79 28.63
CA ALA A 8 -24.54 37.38 29.02
C ALA A 8 -24.80 36.42 27.84
N CYS A 9 -25.82 36.68 27.01
CA CYS A 9 -26.11 35.86 25.82
C CYS A 9 -25.01 35.96 24.74
N LEU A 10 -24.38 37.13 24.58
CA LEU A 10 -23.26 37.30 23.64
C LEU A 10 -22.00 36.56 24.11
N ILE A 11 -21.69 36.60 25.41
CA ILE A 11 -20.55 35.87 26.00
C ILE A 11 -20.77 34.35 25.95
N TRP A 12 -22.00 33.88 26.18
CA TRP A 12 -22.34 32.46 26.09
C TRP A 12 -22.20 31.91 24.66
N ASN A 13 -22.68 32.66 23.65
CA ASN A 13 -22.52 32.28 22.24
C ASN A 13 -21.05 32.32 21.77
N GLY A 14 -20.26 33.30 22.23
CA GLY A 14 -18.82 33.36 21.95
C GLY A 14 -18.05 32.16 22.52
N ASN A 15 -18.36 31.76 23.76
CA ASN A 15 -17.75 30.58 24.39
C ASN A 15 -18.17 29.26 23.71
N LEU A 16 -19.42 29.14 23.25
CA LEU A 16 -19.90 27.95 22.54
C LEU A 16 -19.17 27.77 21.18
N VAL A 17 -19.01 28.85 20.42
CA VAL A 17 -18.28 28.81 19.14
C VAL A 17 -16.80 28.49 19.34
N GLN A 18 -16.19 28.99 20.41
CA GLN A 18 -14.78 28.75 20.73
C GLN A 18 -14.54 27.33 21.27
N SER A 19 -15.49 26.77 22.04
CA SER A 19 -15.52 25.37 22.48
C SER A 19 -15.57 24.41 21.30
N ASN A 20 -16.49 24.64 20.36
CA ASN A 20 -16.62 23.81 19.16
C ASN A 20 -15.36 23.83 18.28
N LYS A 21 -14.64 24.96 18.24
CA LYS A 21 -13.37 25.07 17.50
C LYS A 21 -12.26 24.22 18.13
N GLN A 22 -12.17 24.17 19.45
CA GLN A 22 -11.16 23.37 20.15
C GLN A 22 -11.42 21.87 20.00
N GLU A 23 -12.68 21.46 20.07
CA GLU A 23 -13.10 20.08 19.86
C GLU A 23 -12.74 19.59 18.46
N ILE A 24 -13.03 20.39 17.42
CA ILE A 24 -12.65 20.09 16.03
C ILE A 24 -11.12 20.00 15.87
N ILE A 25 -10.35 20.88 16.50
CA ILE A 25 -8.88 20.84 16.43
C ILE A 25 -8.35 19.56 17.08
N GLU A 26 -8.93 19.13 18.19
CA GLU A 26 -8.52 17.93 18.90
C GLU A 26 -8.88 16.66 18.11
N ASP A 27 -10.08 16.63 17.52
CA ASP A 27 -10.47 15.57 16.60
C ASP A 27 -9.55 15.48 15.38
N LEU A 28 -9.18 16.63 14.79
CA LEU A 28 -8.23 16.68 13.68
C LEU A 28 -6.83 16.20 14.08
N LYS A 29 -6.34 16.58 15.26
CA LYS A 29 -5.07 16.05 15.79
C LYS A 29 -5.14 14.56 16.00
N ASN A 30 -6.24 14.05 16.55
CA ASN A 30 -6.45 12.62 16.79
C ASN A 30 -6.51 11.84 15.48
N ILE A 31 -7.17 12.38 14.45
CA ILE A 31 -7.19 11.81 13.10
C ILE A 31 -5.78 11.80 12.50
N ILE A 32 -5.06 12.91 12.52
CA ILE A 32 -3.69 13.00 12.02
C ILE A 32 -2.75 12.06 12.78
N PHE A 33 -2.90 11.96 14.10
CA PHE A 33 -2.11 11.08 14.94
C PHE A 33 -2.37 9.61 14.62
N LYS A 34 -3.63 9.22 14.43
CA LYS A 34 -4.00 7.87 13.98
C LYS A 34 -3.47 7.56 12.59
N ILE A 35 -3.51 8.53 11.66
CA ILE A 35 -2.94 8.39 10.31
C ILE A 35 -1.42 8.18 10.40
N LYS A 36 -0.71 8.99 11.19
CA LYS A 36 0.74 8.83 11.42
C LYS A 36 1.07 7.48 12.06
N LYS A 37 0.34 7.09 13.11
CA LYS A 37 0.56 5.83 13.84
C LYS A 37 0.29 4.59 12.98
N SER A 38 -0.70 4.65 12.09
CA SER A 38 -0.98 3.55 11.16
C SER A 38 0.11 3.31 10.11
N GLY A 39 1.07 4.24 9.95
CA GLY A 39 2.18 4.14 9.00
C GLY A 39 3.54 3.82 9.61
N ASP A 40 3.73 4.02 10.92
CA ASP A 40 5.02 3.90 11.62
C ASP A 40 4.87 3.11 12.94
N ASP A 41 5.02 1.78 12.87
CA ASP A 41 5.11 0.91 14.07
C ASP A 41 6.44 1.06 14.83
N PHE A 42 7.27 2.06 14.50
CA PHE A 42 8.64 2.22 15.00
C PHE A 42 8.88 3.57 15.69
N GLY A 43 7.97 3.99 16.57
CA GLY A 43 8.18 5.07 17.54
C GLY A 43 8.51 6.47 16.98
N PRO A 44 8.49 7.51 17.83
CA PRO A 44 8.83 8.86 17.39
C PRO A 44 10.36 8.99 17.17
N GLY A 45 10.77 9.26 15.93
CA GLY A 45 12.14 9.67 15.59
C GLY A 45 12.98 8.69 14.76
N GLN A 46 12.49 7.49 14.44
CA GLN A 46 13.16 6.63 13.46
C GLN A 46 12.67 6.97 12.05
N THR A 47 13.60 7.19 11.11
CA THR A 47 13.25 7.16 9.68
C THR A 47 12.74 5.76 9.39
N SER A 48 11.44 5.62 9.12
CA SER A 48 10.86 4.30 8.92
C SER A 48 11.49 3.62 7.69
N ILE A 49 11.86 2.35 7.86
CA ILE A 49 12.46 1.55 6.79
C ILE A 49 11.32 1.23 5.81
N PRO A 50 11.34 1.73 4.57
CA PRO A 50 10.25 1.50 3.63
C PRO A 50 10.05 0.01 3.42
N ALA A 51 8.86 -0.49 3.71
CA ALA A 51 8.54 -1.90 3.63
C ALA A 51 7.07 -2.10 3.33
N PHE A 52 6.76 -3.08 2.49
CA PHE A 52 5.38 -3.45 2.21
C PHE A 52 5.22 -4.95 2.06
N THR A 53 4.02 -5.41 2.36
CA THR A 53 3.51 -6.73 1.98
C THR A 53 2.03 -6.57 1.66
N ALA A 54 1.62 -6.99 0.48
CA ALA A 54 0.24 -7.01 0.04
C ALA A 54 -0.11 -8.35 -0.58
N THR A 55 -1.36 -8.76 -0.44
CA THR A 55 -1.89 -10.03 -0.93
C THR A 55 -3.10 -9.82 -1.83
N LEU A 56 -3.43 -10.84 -2.63
CA LEU A 56 -4.74 -10.89 -3.29
C LEU A 56 -5.80 -11.35 -2.28
N SER A 57 -6.84 -10.53 -2.08
CA SER A 57 -7.93 -10.85 -1.14
C SER A 57 -8.78 -12.04 -1.63
N LYS A 58 -8.98 -12.13 -2.94
CA LYS A 58 -9.80 -13.13 -3.62
C LYS A 58 -9.13 -13.61 -4.90
N ASN A 59 -9.63 -14.73 -5.43
CA ASN A 59 -9.16 -15.22 -6.73
C ASN A 59 -9.35 -14.14 -7.78
N PHE A 60 -8.34 -13.96 -8.63
CA PHE A 60 -8.30 -12.87 -9.59
C PHE A 60 -7.74 -13.35 -10.92
N THR A 61 -8.41 -12.97 -12.00
CA THR A 61 -7.92 -13.15 -13.38
C THR A 61 -7.58 -11.75 -13.91
N PRO A 62 -6.30 -11.36 -13.94
CA PRO A 62 -5.92 -10.06 -14.47
C PRO A 62 -6.16 -10.01 -15.99
N PRO A 63 -6.51 -8.84 -16.54
CA PRO A 63 -6.44 -8.63 -17.98
C PRO A 63 -4.99 -8.80 -18.47
N LEU A 64 -4.84 -9.15 -19.75
CA LEU A 64 -3.53 -9.27 -20.40
C LEU A 64 -2.74 -7.97 -20.32
N ASN A 65 -1.42 -8.07 -20.12
CA ASN A 65 -0.53 -6.92 -20.09
C ASN A 65 -0.93 -5.83 -19.08
N LYS A 66 -1.59 -6.21 -17.97
CA LYS A 66 -1.97 -5.27 -16.89
C LYS A 66 -1.26 -5.58 -15.59
N ILE A 67 -1.06 -4.50 -14.82
CA ILE A 67 -0.51 -4.56 -13.47
C ILE A 67 -1.48 -5.32 -12.56
N ILE A 68 -0.94 -6.24 -11.78
CA ILE A 68 -1.69 -7.00 -10.78
C ILE A 68 -1.79 -6.16 -9.52
N LYS A 69 -3.02 -5.96 -9.05
CA LYS A 69 -3.32 -5.17 -7.85
C LYS A 69 -3.48 -6.11 -6.67
N PHE A 70 -2.50 -6.16 -5.78
CA PHE A 70 -2.61 -6.87 -4.51
C PHE A 70 -3.37 -5.94 -3.55
N ASP A 71 -4.66 -6.21 -3.40
CA ASP A 71 -5.62 -5.29 -2.82
C ASP A 71 -5.68 -5.34 -1.29
N SER A 72 -5.17 -6.41 -0.67
CA SER A 72 -5.15 -6.62 0.77
C SER A 72 -3.76 -6.30 1.34
N VAL A 73 -3.60 -5.10 1.93
CA VAL A 73 -2.32 -4.63 2.47
C VAL A 73 -2.12 -5.17 3.89
N LYS A 74 -1.03 -5.90 4.12
CA LYS A 74 -0.63 -6.43 5.43
C LYS A 74 0.40 -5.54 6.12
N THR A 75 1.32 -4.98 5.35
CA THR A 75 2.36 -4.05 5.82
C THR A 75 2.55 -2.96 4.78
N ASN A 76 2.72 -1.71 5.20
CA ASN A 76 3.01 -0.58 4.30
C ASN A 76 3.71 0.55 5.05
N VAL A 77 4.86 0.23 5.64
CA VAL A 77 5.70 1.19 6.37
C VAL A 77 6.15 2.30 5.41
N GLY A 78 5.83 3.55 5.77
CA GLY A 78 6.05 4.73 4.92
C GLY A 78 5.00 4.94 3.82
N GLY A 79 4.04 4.02 3.62
CA GLY A 79 2.92 4.22 2.71
C GLY A 79 3.29 4.24 1.22
N HIS A 80 4.37 3.56 0.83
CA HIS A 80 4.95 3.61 -0.52
C HIS A 80 4.41 2.55 -1.48
N TYR A 81 3.57 1.62 -0.99
CA TYR A 81 2.78 0.73 -1.84
C TYR A 81 1.34 1.26 -2.00
N SER A 82 0.82 1.22 -3.22
CA SER A 82 -0.56 1.60 -3.54
C SER A 82 -1.37 0.38 -3.99
N SER A 83 -2.31 -0.06 -3.16
CA SER A 83 -3.22 -1.18 -3.49
C SER A 83 -4.16 -0.87 -4.66
N SER A 84 -4.48 0.40 -4.90
CA SER A 84 -5.33 0.82 -6.03
C SER A 84 -4.62 0.71 -7.39
N THR A 85 -3.28 0.73 -7.39
CA THR A 85 -2.46 0.67 -8.61
C THR A 85 -1.65 -0.62 -8.73
N GLY A 86 -1.34 -1.28 -7.62
CA GLY A 86 -0.45 -2.44 -7.56
C GLY A 86 1.05 -2.09 -7.53
N ILE A 87 1.38 -0.81 -7.33
CA ILE A 87 2.74 -0.28 -7.52
C ILE A 87 3.38 0.05 -6.18
N PHE A 88 4.62 -0.37 -6.00
CA PHE A 88 5.54 0.16 -5.00
C PHE A 88 6.43 1.24 -5.61
N THR A 89 6.55 2.37 -4.93
CA THR A 89 7.35 3.51 -5.36
C THR A 89 8.41 3.83 -4.29
N PRO A 90 9.70 3.48 -4.51
CA PRO A 90 10.76 3.76 -3.56
C PRO A 90 10.82 5.25 -3.18
N PRO A 91 10.86 5.61 -1.89
CA PRO A 91 10.97 7.00 -1.46
C PRO A 91 12.39 7.57 -1.55
N ARG A 92 13.39 6.71 -1.66
CA ARG A 92 14.80 7.07 -1.70
C ARG A 92 15.58 6.08 -2.55
N ASP A 93 16.75 6.51 -2.99
CA ASP A 93 17.70 5.67 -3.69
C ASP A 93 18.27 4.63 -2.71
N GLY A 94 18.51 3.42 -3.20
CA GLY A 94 19.20 2.40 -2.42
C GLY A 94 18.94 0.98 -2.92
N LEU A 95 19.30 0.02 -2.08
CA LEU A 95 19.13 -1.40 -2.32
C LEU A 95 17.85 -1.89 -1.68
N TYR A 96 17.05 -2.64 -2.43
CA TYR A 96 15.77 -3.19 -1.98
C TYR A 96 15.73 -4.70 -2.23
N MET A 97 15.16 -5.45 -1.29
CA MET A 97 14.71 -6.82 -1.54
C MET A 97 13.27 -6.75 -2.04
N ILE A 98 12.99 -7.33 -3.19
CA ILE A 98 11.65 -7.44 -3.75
C ILE A 98 11.32 -8.93 -3.92
N SER A 99 10.14 -9.33 -3.46
CA SER A 99 9.68 -10.72 -3.52
C SER A 99 8.23 -10.79 -3.97
N ALA A 100 7.91 -11.74 -4.83
CA ALA A 100 6.54 -12.05 -5.22
C ALA A 100 6.33 -13.57 -5.26
N THR A 101 5.15 -13.97 -4.85
CA THR A 101 4.67 -15.36 -4.86
C THR A 101 3.27 -15.33 -5.42
N ILE A 102 3.01 -16.05 -6.50
CA ILE A 102 1.67 -16.15 -7.09
C ILE A 102 1.32 -17.60 -7.30
N ARG A 103 0.17 -18.01 -6.78
CA ARG A 103 -0.32 -19.38 -6.92
C ARG A 103 -1.32 -19.48 -8.06
N SER A 104 -1.04 -20.35 -9.01
CA SER A 104 -1.92 -20.62 -10.17
C SER A 104 -3.15 -21.44 -9.77
N THR A 105 -4.28 -21.27 -10.47
CA THR A 105 -5.43 -22.18 -10.38
C THR A 105 -5.27 -23.40 -11.30
N ASN A 106 -6.12 -24.43 -11.14
CA ASN A 106 -6.15 -25.66 -11.97
C ASN A 106 -6.08 -25.36 -13.48
N ALA A 107 -5.32 -26.20 -14.19
CA ALA A 107 -5.26 -26.27 -15.66
C ALA A 107 -4.84 -24.96 -16.39
N LYS A 108 -4.28 -23.98 -15.66
CA LYS A 108 -3.90 -22.68 -16.22
C LYS A 108 -2.41 -22.45 -16.02
N PHE A 109 -1.77 -21.89 -17.05
CA PHE A 109 -0.42 -21.34 -16.92
C PHE A 109 -0.50 -20.05 -16.09
N LEU A 110 0.61 -19.69 -15.47
CA LEU A 110 0.85 -18.42 -14.81
C LEU A 110 2.12 -17.88 -15.44
N HIS A 111 2.02 -16.70 -16.02
CA HIS A 111 3.11 -15.97 -16.62
C HIS A 111 3.02 -14.52 -16.17
N CYS A 112 3.89 -14.17 -15.24
CA CYS A 112 3.97 -12.83 -14.69
C CYS A 112 5.40 -12.32 -14.70
N GLU A 113 5.56 -11.01 -14.66
CA GLU A 113 6.85 -10.34 -14.71
C GLU A 113 6.95 -9.40 -13.51
N LEU A 114 8.05 -9.52 -12.76
CA LEU A 114 8.49 -8.45 -11.88
C LEU A 114 9.16 -7.38 -12.72
N ARG A 115 8.63 -6.16 -12.66
CA ARG A 115 9.10 -5.05 -13.48
C ARG A 115 9.52 -3.86 -12.64
N VAL A 116 10.53 -3.15 -13.14
CA VAL A 116 10.92 -1.81 -12.68
C VAL A 116 10.78 -0.89 -13.88
N ASN A 117 9.82 0.01 -13.82
CA ASN A 117 9.41 0.84 -14.96
C ASN A 117 9.10 -0.08 -16.17
N ASP A 118 9.79 0.13 -17.29
CA ASP A 118 9.60 -0.66 -18.52
C ASP A 118 10.53 -1.86 -18.64
N ALA A 119 11.34 -2.16 -17.62
CA ALA A 119 12.28 -3.26 -17.64
C ALA A 119 11.78 -4.48 -16.85
N VAL A 120 11.81 -5.66 -17.49
CA VAL A 120 11.63 -6.95 -16.80
C VAL A 120 12.87 -7.25 -15.97
N LYS A 121 12.66 -7.58 -14.69
CA LYS A 121 13.73 -7.99 -13.77
C LYS A 121 13.69 -9.48 -13.49
N GLU A 122 12.50 -10.03 -13.27
CA GLU A 122 12.30 -11.46 -13.05
C GLU A 122 11.02 -11.93 -13.74
N LYS A 123 10.94 -13.23 -14.00
CA LYS A 123 9.72 -13.88 -14.53
C LYS A 123 9.23 -14.91 -13.52
N LEU A 124 7.92 -14.90 -13.27
CA LEU A 124 7.23 -15.89 -12.47
C LEU A 124 6.50 -16.82 -13.42
N PHE A 125 6.77 -18.11 -13.26
CA PHE A 125 6.08 -19.16 -14.00
C PHE A 125 5.44 -20.17 -13.04
N GLY A 126 4.22 -20.58 -13.34
CA GLY A 126 3.53 -21.65 -12.64
C GLY A 126 2.52 -22.34 -13.55
N THR A 127 2.21 -23.59 -13.26
CA THR A 127 1.18 -24.39 -13.94
C THR A 127 0.43 -25.26 -12.95
N ASN A 128 -0.87 -25.45 -13.16
CA ASN A 128 -1.65 -26.49 -12.48
C ASN A 128 -1.47 -26.51 -10.94
N GLN A 129 -1.96 -25.49 -10.25
CA GLN A 129 -1.88 -25.35 -8.77
C GLN A 129 -0.48 -25.13 -8.20
N SER A 130 0.55 -25.03 -9.04
CA SER A 130 1.87 -24.65 -8.58
C SER A 130 1.98 -23.14 -8.35
N THR A 131 3.07 -22.79 -7.70
CA THR A 131 3.40 -21.44 -7.25
C THR A 131 4.59 -20.93 -8.04
N GLY A 132 4.43 -19.81 -8.72
CA GLY A 132 5.55 -19.06 -9.29
C GLY A 132 6.07 -18.07 -8.26
N THR A 133 7.39 -17.97 -8.13
CA THR A 133 8.05 -17.00 -7.24
C THR A 133 9.07 -16.15 -8.01
N ALA A 134 9.30 -14.93 -7.55
CA ALA A 134 10.40 -14.08 -7.96
C ALA A 134 11.00 -13.44 -6.72
N ASN A 135 12.34 -13.42 -6.63
CA ASN A 135 13.07 -12.77 -5.55
C ASN A 135 14.25 -12.03 -6.18
N ALA A 136 14.34 -10.72 -5.95
CA ALA A 136 15.39 -9.91 -6.53
C ALA A 136 15.89 -8.87 -5.54
N VAL A 137 17.21 -8.77 -5.44
CA VAL A 137 17.89 -7.63 -4.81
C VAL A 137 18.14 -6.59 -5.89
N LEU A 138 17.48 -5.43 -5.78
CA LEU A 138 17.45 -4.41 -6.83
C LEU A 138 18.00 -3.09 -6.29
N LYS A 139 18.88 -2.45 -7.08
CA LYS A 139 19.18 -1.03 -6.92
C LYS A 139 18.04 -0.24 -7.52
N LEU A 140 17.34 0.53 -6.69
CA LEU A 140 16.20 1.33 -7.10
C LEU A 140 16.47 2.80 -6.80
N ARG A 141 15.88 3.67 -7.62
CA ARG A 141 15.90 5.11 -7.44
C ARG A 141 14.56 5.58 -6.89
N ARG A 142 14.60 6.71 -6.19
CA ARG A 142 13.39 7.42 -5.77
C ARG A 142 12.49 7.63 -6.99
N GLY A 143 11.24 7.19 -6.87
CA GLY A 143 10.23 7.36 -7.91
C GLY A 143 10.17 6.23 -8.95
N ASP A 144 11.07 5.24 -8.91
CA ASP A 144 10.92 4.03 -9.72
C ASP A 144 9.57 3.35 -9.45
N ARG A 145 8.99 2.71 -10.46
CA ARG A 145 7.73 1.98 -10.33
C ARG A 145 8.02 0.49 -10.32
N VAL A 146 7.83 -0.16 -9.19
CA VAL A 146 8.03 -1.61 -9.03
C VAL A 146 6.68 -2.30 -8.93
N PHE A 147 6.42 -3.27 -9.79
CA PHE A 147 5.13 -3.95 -9.85
C PHE A 147 5.23 -5.33 -10.49
N ILE A 148 4.19 -6.15 -10.26
CA ILE A 148 3.99 -7.38 -11.01
C ILE A 148 3.00 -7.13 -12.14
N GLN A 149 3.38 -7.52 -13.35
CA GLN A 149 2.53 -7.43 -14.52
C GLN A 149 2.20 -8.82 -15.04
N LYS A 150 0.94 -9.01 -15.44
CA LYS A 150 0.56 -10.18 -16.21
C LYS A 150 1.11 -10.08 -17.64
N ASP A 151 1.67 -11.15 -18.16
CA ASP A 151 2.15 -11.20 -19.54
C ASP A 151 1.01 -11.20 -20.60
N PHE A 152 1.36 -11.50 -21.86
CA PHE A 152 0.42 -11.53 -22.98
C PHE A 152 -0.35 -12.85 -23.15
N ARG A 153 -0.16 -13.85 -22.28
CA ARG A 153 -0.78 -15.18 -22.43
C ARG A 153 -2.14 -15.24 -21.74
N SER A 154 -3.16 -15.73 -22.43
CA SER A 154 -4.53 -15.78 -21.92
C SER A 154 -4.77 -16.88 -20.89
N GLY A 155 -5.84 -16.72 -20.11
CA GLY A 155 -6.47 -17.83 -19.39
C GLY A 155 -6.05 -17.99 -17.94
N GLU A 156 -5.19 -17.15 -17.40
CA GLU A 156 -4.56 -17.38 -16.09
C GLU A 156 -5.39 -16.79 -14.94
N SER A 157 -5.79 -17.62 -13.98
CA SER A 157 -6.37 -17.14 -12.72
C SER A 157 -5.41 -17.43 -11.58
N MET A 158 -5.32 -16.48 -10.67
CA MET A 158 -4.45 -16.49 -9.50
C MET A 158 -5.30 -16.76 -8.27
N ILE A 159 -4.76 -17.53 -7.33
CA ILE A 159 -5.42 -17.83 -6.06
C ILE A 159 -5.18 -16.67 -5.10
N GLY A 160 -6.26 -16.06 -4.61
CA GLY A 160 -6.20 -15.04 -3.55
C GLY A 160 -6.28 -15.67 -2.17
N ARG A 161 -6.93 -15.00 -1.20
CA ARG A 161 -7.00 -15.44 0.21
C ARG A 161 -5.60 -15.64 0.80
N ASP A 162 -4.75 -14.64 0.60
CA ASP A 162 -3.38 -14.58 1.11
C ASP A 162 -2.39 -15.61 0.50
N TRP A 163 -2.82 -16.46 -0.45
CA TRP A 163 -1.93 -17.40 -1.15
C TRP A 163 -0.98 -16.74 -2.15
N SER A 164 -1.35 -15.57 -2.68
CA SER A 164 -0.51 -14.79 -3.59
C SER A 164 -0.17 -13.46 -2.94
N MET A 165 1.12 -13.14 -2.90
CA MET A 165 1.70 -11.99 -2.20
C MET A 165 2.74 -11.26 -3.04
N PHE A 166 2.90 -9.98 -2.75
CA PHE A 166 3.95 -9.12 -3.27
C PHE A 166 4.49 -8.28 -2.10
N SER A 167 5.80 -8.32 -1.93
CA SER A 167 6.49 -7.72 -0.79
C SER A 167 7.77 -7.04 -1.24
N GLY A 168 8.22 -6.10 -0.42
CA GLY A 168 9.56 -5.54 -0.56
C GLY A 168 9.94 -4.66 0.61
N TYR A 169 11.25 -4.51 0.82
CA TYR A 169 11.78 -3.65 1.86
C TYR A 169 13.14 -3.08 1.49
N PHE A 170 13.44 -1.91 2.03
CA PHE A 170 14.74 -1.24 1.91
C PHE A 170 15.81 -1.96 2.74
N ILE A 171 16.99 -2.14 2.16
CA ILE A 171 18.15 -2.76 2.80
C ILE A 171 19.15 -1.69 3.25
N ALA A 172 19.64 -0.87 2.32
CA ALA A 172 20.72 0.09 2.55
C ALA A 172 20.73 1.21 1.49
#